data_AF-X1URB0-F1
#
_entry.id   AF-X1URB0-F1
#
_cell.length_a   1.000
_cell.length_b   1.000
_cell.length_c   1.000
_cell.angle_alpha   90.00
_cell.angle_beta   90.00
_cell.angle_gamma   90.00
#
_symmetry.space_group_name_H-M   'P 1'
#
loop_
_entity.id
_entity.type
_entity.pdbx_description
1 polymer ?
#
loop_
_entity_poly.entity_id
_entity_poly.type
_entity_poly.pdbx_seq_one_letter_code
_entity_poly.pdbx_strand_id
1 'polypeptide(L)'
;GLLLGVAKERNIEGVCLLGEVPMYATRIQNPVAALAVLKVLTKVLGIEIDLAELAGLAVEASERMKQMAAQAMEEYIDLFTEPIWERGEEEDEEE
;
A
#
# COMPACT_ATOMS: atom_id res chain seq x y z
N GLY A 1 -7.65 -11.22 -12.99
CA GLY A 1 -7.11 -11.52 -14.34
C GLY A 1 -8.07 -12.29 -15.24
N LEU A 2 -8.80 -13.29 -14.73
CA LEU A 2 -9.62 -14.19 -15.55
C LEU A 2 -10.57 -13.48 -16.54
N LEU A 3 -11.27 -12.44 -16.09
CA LEU A 3 -12.20 -11.68 -16.94
C LEU A 3 -11.52 -11.02 -18.14
N LEU A 4 -10.28 -10.54 -18.00
CA LEU A 4 -9.51 -10.02 -19.14
C LEU A 4 -9.18 -11.11 -20.15
N GLY A 5 -8.89 -12.33 -19.69
CA GLY A 5 -8.68 -13.48 -20.56
C GLY A 5 -9.92 -13.80 -21.39
N VAL A 6 -11.09 -13.90 -20.73
CA VAL A 6 -12.37 -14.16 -21.41
C VAL A 6 -12.76 -13.01 -22.36
N ALA A 7 -12.50 -11.75 -21.98
CA ALA A 7 -12.74 -10.59 -22.83
C ALA A 7 -11.93 -10.68 -24.13
N LYS A 8 -10.65 -11.06 -24.02
CA LYS A 8 -9.77 -11.24 -25.18
C LYS A 8 -10.28 -12.32 -26.15
N GLU A 9 -10.77 -13.46 -25.64
CA GLU A 9 -11.38 -14.51 -26.47
C GLU A 9 -12.61 -14.02 -27.25
N ARG A 10 -13.29 -13.00 -26.72
CA ARG A 10 -14.47 -12.37 -27.34
C ARG A 10 -14.12 -11.13 -28.17
N ASN A 11 -12.84 -10.87 -28.44
CA ASN A 11 -12.35 -9.66 -29.12
C ASN A 11 -12.79 -8.35 -28.44
N ILE A 12 -12.89 -8.37 -27.11
CA ILE A 12 -13.17 -7.19 -26.29
C ILE A 12 -11.84 -6.70 -25.70
N GLU A 13 -11.49 -5.45 -25.99
CA GLU A 13 -10.32 -4.80 -25.39
C GLU A 13 -10.57 -4.52 -23.91
N GLY A 14 -9.54 -4.71 -23.08
CA GLY A 14 -9.65 -4.48 -21.65
C GLY A 14 -8.28 -4.29 -21.00
N VAL A 15 -8.29 -3.60 -19.87
CA VAL A 15 -7.12 -3.37 -19.01
C VAL A 15 -7.51 -3.59 -17.56
N CYS A 16 -6.56 -4.00 -16.72
CA CYS A 16 -6.75 -4.10 -15.27
C CYS A 16 -5.82 -3.08 -14.61
N LEU A 17 -6.41 -2.15 -13.85
CA LEU A 17 -5.69 -1.19 -13.03
C LEU A 17 -5.66 -1.70 -11.59
N LEU A 18 -4.47 -1.76 -11.00
CA LEU A 18 -4.27 -2.20 -9.62
C LEU A 18 -3.54 -1.12 -8.85
N GLY A 19 -4.05 -0.77 -7.67
CA GLY A 19 -3.38 0.11 -6.72
C GLY A 19 -2.58 -0.74 -5.73
N GLU A 20 -1.28 -0.46 -5.62
CA GLU A 20 -0.44 -1.11 -4.61
C GLU A 20 -0.73 -0.54 -3.22
N VAL A 21 -0.73 -1.40 -2.21
CA VAL A 21 -0.96 -1.02 -0.81
C VAL A 21 0.13 -1.62 0.08
N PRO A 22 0.60 -0.90 1.11
CA PRO A 22 1.54 -1.47 2.06
C PRO A 22 0.94 -2.69 2.78
N MET A 23 1.79 -3.67 3.13
CA MET A 23 1.35 -4.92 3.78
C MET A 23 0.60 -4.69 5.09
N TYR A 24 1.08 -3.75 5.92
CA TYR A 24 0.44 -3.36 7.18
C TYR A 24 -0.92 -2.67 6.99
N ALA A 25 -1.26 -2.26 5.77
CA ALA A 25 -2.48 -1.53 5.42
C ALA A 25 -3.48 -2.38 4.61
N THR A 26 -3.28 -3.69 4.48
CA THR A 26 -4.11 -4.58 3.65
C THR A 26 -5.53 -4.81 4.17
N ARG A 27 -5.75 -4.69 5.49
CA ARG A 27 -7.07 -4.92 6.13
C ARG A 27 -7.85 -3.64 6.41
N ILE A 28 -7.33 -2.48 6.03
CA ILE A 28 -7.96 -1.17 6.24
C ILE A 28 -8.41 -0.57 4.92
N GLN A 29 -9.39 0.33 4.99
CA GLN A 29 -9.79 1.11 3.83
C GLN A 29 -8.63 1.98 3.37
N ASN A 30 -8.29 1.92 2.07
CA ASN A 30 -7.19 2.68 1.49
C ASN A 30 -7.69 3.65 0.40
N PRO A 31 -8.21 4.84 0.81
CA PRO A 31 -8.68 5.84 -0.14
C PRO A 31 -7.54 6.42 -1.00
N VAL A 32 -6.28 6.33 -0.56
CA VAL A 32 -5.12 6.75 -1.37
C VAL A 32 -4.97 5.87 -2.61
N ALA A 33 -5.04 4.54 -2.44
CA ALA A 33 -4.96 3.60 -3.55
C ALA A 33 -6.18 3.73 -4.49
N ALA A 34 -7.38 3.88 -3.93
CA ALA A 34 -8.60 4.10 -4.72
C ALA A 34 -8.51 5.39 -5.57
N LEU A 35 -8.06 6.50 -4.96
CA LEU A 35 -7.87 7.77 -5.64
C LEU A 35 -6.85 7.66 -6.78
N ALA A 36 -5.74 6.94 -6.56
CA ALA A 36 -4.72 6.73 -7.59
C ALA A 36 -5.29 5.96 -8.80
N VAL A 37 -6.04 4.88 -8.57
CA VAL A 37 -6.68 4.11 -9.65
C VAL A 37 -7.70 4.95 -10.40
N LEU A 38 -8.56 5.70 -9.70
CA LEU A 38 -9.59 6.54 -10.34
C LEU A 38 -8.99 7.67 -11.17
N LYS A 39 -7.89 8.30 -10.74
CA LYS A 39 -7.17 9.31 -11.52
C LYS A 39 -6.66 8.76 -12.86
N VAL A 40 -6.17 7.52 -12.86
CA VAL A 40 -5.74 6.85 -14.10
C VAL A 40 -6.93 6.47 -14.96
N LEU A 41 -7.97 5.87 -14.35
CA LEU A 41 -9.16 5.42 -15.06
C LEU A 41 -9.89 6.57 -15.77
N THR A 42 -10.12 7.68 -15.06
CA THR A 42 -10.79 8.87 -15.62
C THR A 42 -10.02 9.45 -16.80
N LYS A 43 -8.69 9.51 -16.69
CA LYS A 43 -7.81 9.92 -17.79
C LYS A 43 -7.88 8.99 -19.00
N VAL A 44 -7.92 7.67 -18.78
CA VAL A 44 -8.03 6.67 -19.86
C VAL A 44 -9.39 6.76 -20.55
N LEU A 45 -10.46 6.98 -19.79
CA LEU A 45 -11.83 7.09 -20.33
C LEU A 45 -12.15 8.47 -20.90
N GLY A 46 -11.33 9.50 -20.62
CA GLY A 46 -11.58 10.87 -21.06
C GLY A 46 -12.81 11.50 -20.40
N ILE A 47 -13.15 11.08 -19.17
CA ILE A 47 -14.30 11.58 -18.42
C ILE A 47 -13.85 12.43 -17.24
N GLU A 48 -14.66 13.44 -16.90
CA GLU A 48 -14.49 14.23 -15.69
C GLU A 48 -15.36 13.67 -14.57
N ILE A 49 -14.73 13.37 -13.44
CA ILE A 49 -15.40 12.97 -12.20
C ILE A 49 -14.87 13.87 -11.11
N ASP A 50 -15.76 14.45 -10.30
CA ASP A 50 -15.35 15.16 -9.10
C ASP A 50 -14.84 14.16 -8.06
N LEU A 51 -13.55 14.27 -7.73
CA LEU A 51 -12.86 13.42 -6.76
C LEU A 51 -12.48 14.21 -5.49
N ALA A 52 -13.01 15.41 -5.27
CA ALA A 52 -12.60 16.29 -4.17
C ALA A 52 -12.81 15.65 -2.79
N GLU A 53 -13.97 15.05 -2.54
CA GLU A 53 -14.27 14.38 -1.27
C GLU A 53 -13.31 13.20 -1.02
N LEU A 54 -13.12 12.35 -2.04
CA LEU A 54 -12.19 11.22 -1.95
C LEU A 54 -10.74 11.69 -1.76
N ALA A 55 -10.36 12.80 -2.36
CA ALA A 55 -9.06 13.42 -2.14
C ALA A 55 -8.87 13.88 -0.70
N GLY A 56 -9.90 14.45 -0.07
CA GLY A 56 -9.90 14.77 1.36
C GLY A 56 -9.67 13.53 2.23
N LEU A 57 -10.45 12.46 2.00
CA LEU A 57 -10.29 11.19 2.71
C LEU A 57 -8.90 10.57 2.51
N ALA A 58 -8.33 10.69 1.31
CA ALA A 58 -6.98 10.20 1.02
C ALA A 58 -5.90 10.95 1.81
N VAL A 59 -6.05 12.27 2.00
CA VAL A 59 -5.12 13.06 2.83
C VAL A 59 -5.17 12.59 4.28
N GLU A 60 -6.37 12.46 4.86
CA GLU A 60 -6.52 11.98 6.23
C GLU A 60 -5.96 10.56 6.43
N ALA A 61 -6.24 9.67 5.48
CA ALA A 61 -5.73 8.30 5.53
C ALA A 61 -4.21 8.24 5.37
N SER A 62 -3.62 9.14 4.58
CA SER A 62 -2.17 9.21 4.40
C SER A 62 -1.45 9.55 5.71
N GLU A 63 -1.99 10.50 6.49
CA GLU A 63 -1.42 10.82 7.82
C GLU A 63 -1.51 9.64 8.79
N ARG A 64 -2.65 8.94 8.82
CA ARG A 64 -2.80 7.71 9.64
C ARG A 64 -1.84 6.61 9.20
N MET A 65 -1.64 6.44 7.89
CA MET A 65 -0.70 5.47 7.35
C MET A 65 0.74 5.72 7.79
N LYS A 66 1.16 6.99 7.94
CA LYS A 66 2.50 7.31 8.45
C LYS A 66 2.71 6.81 9.88
N GLN A 67 1.69 6.94 10.73
CA GLN A 67 1.72 6.45 12.12
C GLN A 67 1.82 4.92 12.16
N MET A 68 1.00 4.24 11.35
CA MET A 68 1.03 2.77 11.26
C MET A 68 2.36 2.26 10.69
N ALA A 69 2.95 2.98 9.73
CA ALA A 69 4.25 2.64 9.17
C ALA A 69 5.36 2.71 10.23
N ALA A 70 5.35 3.74 11.08
CA ALA A 70 6.30 3.87 12.18
C ALA A 70 6.19 2.71 13.17
N GLN A 71 4.97 2.34 13.57
CA GLN A 71 4.72 1.21 14.47
C GLN A 71 5.16 -0.12 13.86
N ALA A 72 4.84 -0.36 12.58
CA ALA A 72 5.25 -1.57 11.89
C ALA A 72 6.78 -1.67 11.73
N MET A 73 7.47 -0.53 11.57
CA MET A 73 8.92 -0.47 11.52
C MET A 73 9.54 -0.79 12.89
N GLU A 74 8.97 -0.26 13.98
CA GLU A 74 9.40 -0.56 15.35
C GLU A 74 9.24 -2.05 15.66
N GLU A 75 8.07 -2.63 15.37
CA GLU A 75 7.82 -4.06 15.55
C GLU A 75 8.78 -4.93 14.71
N TYR A 76 9.15 -4.48 13.51
CA TYR A 76 10.13 -5.17 12.69
C TYR A 76 11.54 -5.12 13.29
N ILE A 77 11.95 -3.99 13.86
CA ILE A 77 13.26 -3.87 14.54
C ILE A 77 13.30 -4.83 15.74
N ASP A 78 12.27 -4.85 16.58
CA ASP A 78 12.22 -5.71 17.78
C ASP A 78 12.23 -7.22 17.42
N LEU A 79 11.59 -7.61 16.32
CA LEU A 79 11.49 -9.02 15.91
C LEU A 79 12.71 -9.54 15.15
N PHE A 80 13.44 -8.66 14.46
CA PHE A 80 14.46 -9.05 13.47
C PHE A 80 15.84 -8.46 13.72
N THR A 81 16.02 -7.64 14.75
CA THR A 81 17.32 -7.10 15.13
C THR A 81 17.57 -7.28 16.62
N GLU A 82 18.82 -7.54 16.98
CA GLU A 82 19.26 -7.50 18.36
C GLU A 82 19.70 -6.08 18.71
N PRO A 83 19.28 -5.56 19.87
CA PRO A 83 19.76 -4.28 20.33
C PRO A 83 21.29 -4.28 20.51
N ILE A 84 21.92 -3.17 20.13
CA ILE A 84 23.39 -3.01 20.17
C ILE A 84 23.97 -3.23 21.57
N TRP A 85 23.18 -3.00 22.63
CA TRP A 85 23.57 -3.19 24.02
C TRP A 85 23.50 -4.65 24.51
N GLU A 86 22.71 -5.52 23.87
CA GLU A 86 22.67 -6.97 24.18
C GLU A 86 23.79 -7.72 23.46
N ARG A 87 24.30 -7.16 22.37
CA ARG A 87 25.37 -7.73 21.55
C ARG A 87 26.75 -7.79 22.24
N GLY A 88 26.93 -7.08 23.36
CA GLY A 88 28.17 -7.05 24.13
C GLY A 88 28.29 -8.13 25.22
N GLU A 89 27.21 -8.85 25.55
CA GLU A 89 27.26 -9.90 26.58
C GLU A 89 27.72 -11.26 26.02
N GLU A 90 27.56 -11.51 24.70
CA GLU A 90 27.99 -12.77 24.06
C GLU A 90 29.45 -12.76 23.59
N GLU A 91 30.06 -11.61 23.33
CA GLU A 91 31.47 -11.52 22.89
C GLU A 91 32.48 -11.61 24.05
N ASP A 92 32.04 -11.46 25.30
CA ASP A 92 32.89 -11.49 26.51
C ASP A 92 32.93 -12.88 27.21
N GLU A 93 32.17 -13.89 26.76
CA GLU A 93 32.21 -15.27 27.30
C GLU A 93 33.18 -16.22 26.54
N GLU A 94 33.82 -15.77 25.45
CA GLU A 94 34.80 -16.56 24.67
C GLU A 94 36.30 -16.20 24.90
N GLU A 95 36.65 -15.45 25.96
CA GLU A 95 38.07 -15.30 26.42
C GLU A 95 38.41 -16.05 27.72
#